data_AF-A0A524N0T9-F1
#
_entry.id   AF-A0A524N0T9-F1
#
_cell.length_a   1.000
_cell.length_b   1.000
_cell.length_c   1.000
_cell.angle_alpha   90.00
_cell.angle_beta   90.00
_cell.angle_gamma   90.00
#
_symmetry.space_group_name_H-M   'P 1'
#
loop_
_entity.id
_entity.type
_entity.pdbx_description
1 polymer ?
#
loop_
_entity_poly.entity_id
_entity_poly.type
_entity_poly.pdbx_seq_one_letter_code
_entity_poly.pdbx_strand_id
1 'polypeptide(L)'
;MAEAQGKTITALNLISIFMNPQELLKIIQRTTDLNVNRHRMLLDGWDNLVLEVNDELIFRFTRREDILEQHIKELELLPLLNKHLTLQVPNPVYHQTETPPYYMAYRKIPGKPLTRDLDEKNLETITHFLTELQSIDHAGLRKIPRYIPEAWKQEYHELYQRITREAYPSLETSIQAKITHEFNNFHETEFKFKPTLCH
;
A
#
# COMPACT_ATOMS: atom_id res chain seq x y z
N MET A 1 -37.97 -24.40 -2.72
CA MET A 1 -37.01 -25.36 -2.11
C MET A 1 -35.65 -25.04 -2.70
N ALA A 2 -34.83 -24.32 -1.95
CA ALA A 2 -33.51 -23.88 -2.37
C ALA A 2 -32.49 -24.66 -1.52
N GLU A 3 -31.69 -25.49 -2.18
CA GLU A 3 -30.58 -26.22 -1.54
C GLU A 3 -29.36 -25.29 -1.46
N ALA A 4 -28.94 -25.03 -0.23
CA ALA A 4 -27.71 -24.34 0.11
C ALA A 4 -26.53 -25.26 -0.23
N GLN A 5 -25.77 -24.92 -1.27
CA GLN A 5 -24.46 -25.51 -1.50
C GLN A 5 -23.44 -24.83 -0.58
N GLY A 6 -23.12 -25.51 0.52
CA GLY A 6 -22.02 -25.17 1.40
C GLY A 6 -20.69 -25.25 0.64
N LYS A 7 -20.02 -24.09 0.51
CA LYS A 7 -18.64 -24.05 0.07
C LYS A 7 -17.75 -24.52 1.22
N THR A 8 -17.09 -25.64 1.01
CA THR A 8 -16.05 -26.20 1.88
C THR A 8 -14.97 -25.15 2.14
N ILE A 9 -14.87 -24.71 3.39
CA ILE A 9 -13.83 -23.79 3.87
C ILE A 9 -12.58 -24.62 4.13
N THR A 10 -11.59 -24.56 3.25
CA THR A 10 -10.29 -25.19 3.43
C THR A 10 -9.56 -24.56 4.62
N ALA A 11 -8.75 -25.31 5.37
CA ALA A 11 -8.05 -24.84 6.58
C ALA A 11 -7.15 -23.59 6.37
N LEU A 12 -6.76 -23.28 5.14
CA LEU A 12 -6.04 -22.06 4.75
C LEU A 12 -6.92 -20.78 4.81
N ASN A 13 -8.24 -20.91 4.62
CA ASN A 13 -9.18 -19.77 4.71
C ASN A 13 -9.51 -19.34 6.15
N LEU A 14 -9.13 -20.13 7.16
CA LEU A 14 -9.37 -19.80 8.57
C LEU A 14 -8.32 -18.88 9.18
N ILE A 15 -7.16 -18.69 8.53
CA ILE A 15 -6.11 -17.78 9.01
C ILE A 15 -6.52 -16.30 8.79
N SER A 16 -7.51 -16.04 7.93
CA SER A 16 -7.83 -14.68 7.49
C SER A 16 -8.77 -13.88 8.40
N ILE A 17 -9.49 -14.47 9.37
CA ILE A 17 -10.66 -13.77 9.94
C ILE A 17 -10.44 -13.19 11.34
N PHE A 18 -9.58 -13.75 12.19
CA PHE A 18 -9.24 -13.10 13.47
C PHE A 18 -7.80 -13.41 13.90
N MET A 19 -6.86 -12.51 13.63
CA MET A 19 -5.57 -12.55 14.31
C MET A 19 -5.78 -12.06 15.75
N ASN A 20 -5.72 -12.98 16.72
CA ASN A 20 -5.76 -12.64 18.14
C ASN A 20 -4.49 -11.83 18.49
N PRO A 21 -4.61 -10.61 19.04
CA PRO A 21 -3.44 -9.81 19.43
C PRO A 21 -2.45 -10.56 20.33
N GLN A 22 -2.92 -11.45 21.21
CA GLN A 22 -2.05 -12.25 22.08
C GLN A 22 -1.16 -13.23 21.31
N GLU A 23 -1.68 -13.83 20.23
CA GLU A 23 -0.87 -14.71 19.38
C GLU A 23 0.16 -13.90 18.57
N LEU A 24 -0.21 -12.71 18.10
CA LEU A 24 0.73 -11.81 17.43
C LEU A 24 1.87 -11.37 18.35
N LEU A 25 1.58 -11.07 19.62
CA LEU A 25 2.62 -10.72 20.60
C LEU A 25 3.60 -11.87 20.83
N LYS A 26 3.11 -13.11 20.93
CA LYS A 26 3.98 -14.30 21.01
C LYS A 26 4.85 -14.45 19.78
N ILE A 27 4.30 -14.15 18.60
CA ILE A 27 5.05 -14.23 17.34
C ILE A 27 6.14 -13.16 17.30
N ILE A 28 5.85 -11.93 17.73
CA ILE A 28 6.85 -10.86 17.87
C ILE A 28 7.99 -11.32 18.79
N GLN A 29 7.67 -11.84 19.98
CA GLN A 29 8.68 -12.30 20.94
C GLN A 29 9.52 -13.49 20.44
N ARG A 30 8.99 -14.32 19.53
CA ARG A 30 9.69 -15.48 18.97
C ARG A 30 10.54 -15.15 17.74
N THR A 31 10.13 -14.13 16.99
CA THR A 31 10.75 -13.78 15.70
C THR A 31 11.64 -12.54 15.80
N THR A 32 11.68 -11.91 16.97
CA THR A 32 12.51 -10.75 17.29
C THR A 32 13.09 -10.90 18.69
N ASP A 33 14.19 -10.22 18.98
CA ASP A 33 14.78 -10.16 20.33
C ASP A 33 14.06 -9.16 21.26
N LEU A 34 12.81 -8.76 20.94
CA LEU A 34 12.07 -7.75 21.68
C LEU A 34 11.35 -8.34 22.89
N ASN A 35 11.64 -7.75 24.06
CA ASN A 35 10.79 -7.92 25.24
C ASN A 35 9.59 -6.98 25.14
N VAL A 36 8.40 -7.55 24.93
CA VAL A 36 7.16 -6.77 24.82
C VAL A 36 6.60 -6.47 26.21
N ASN A 37 6.75 -5.22 26.66
CA ASN A 37 6.27 -4.73 27.95
C ASN A 37 4.91 -4.04 27.83
N ARG A 38 4.68 -3.34 26.72
CA ARG A 38 3.44 -2.63 26.43
C ARG A 38 3.05 -2.85 24.97
N HIS A 39 1.75 -2.92 24.71
CA HIS A 39 1.25 -2.89 23.35
C HIS A 39 -0.07 -2.11 23.28
N ARG A 40 -0.39 -1.59 22.10
CA ARG A 40 -1.65 -0.94 21.78
C ARG A 40 -2.05 -1.30 20.35
N MET A 41 -3.30 -1.71 20.16
CA MET A 41 -3.85 -1.87 18.81
C MET A 41 -4.23 -0.49 18.26
N LEU A 42 -3.63 -0.11 17.13
CA LEU A 42 -3.90 1.17 16.47
C LEU A 42 -4.96 1.04 15.37
N LEU A 43 -4.95 -0.09 14.67
CA LEU A 43 -5.87 -0.36 13.57
C LEU A 43 -6.17 -1.85 13.54
N ASP A 44 -7.44 -2.18 13.38
CA ASP A 44 -7.90 -3.50 12.99
C ASP A 44 -8.71 -3.35 11.70
N GLY A 45 -7.98 -3.26 10.58
CA GLY A 45 -8.55 -3.07 9.25
C GLY A 45 -8.74 -4.40 8.52
N TRP A 46 -9.49 -4.35 7.42
CA TRP A 46 -9.72 -5.49 6.54
C TRP A 46 -8.42 -6.09 5.99
N ASP A 47 -7.48 -5.23 5.61
CA ASP A 47 -6.21 -5.64 4.99
C ASP A 47 -5.06 -5.79 5.98
N ASN A 48 -5.05 -4.94 7.00
CA ASN A 48 -3.93 -4.78 7.91
C ASN A 48 -4.39 -4.69 9.36
N LEU A 49 -3.68 -5.39 10.25
CA LEU A 49 -3.73 -5.17 11.69
C LEU A 49 -2.46 -4.45 12.13
N VAL A 50 -2.60 -3.34 12.85
CA VAL A 50 -1.46 -2.50 13.27
C VAL A 50 -1.35 -2.48 14.79
N LEU A 51 -0.22 -2.97 15.30
CA LEU A 51 0.14 -2.92 16.71
C LEU A 51 1.25 -1.90 16.93
N GLU A 52 1.08 -1.05 17.92
CA GLU A 52 2.16 -0.32 18.55
C GLU A 52 2.73 -1.15 19.69
N VAL A 53 4.05 -1.31 19.75
CA VAL A 53 4.77 -2.10 20.76
C VAL A 53 5.79 -1.20 21.45
N ASN A 54 5.77 -1.25 22.79
CA ASN A 54 6.63 -0.49 23.69
C ASN A 54 6.66 1.02 23.40
N ASP A 55 5.57 1.57 22.85
CA ASP A 55 5.45 2.98 22.42
C ASP A 55 6.50 3.43 21.37
N GLU A 56 7.26 2.50 20.80
CA GLU A 56 8.44 2.76 19.96
C GLU A 56 8.35 2.14 18.57
N LEU A 57 7.67 1.01 18.42
CA LEU A 57 7.62 0.23 17.20
C LEU A 57 6.19 0.09 16.71
N ILE A 58 6.02 0.18 15.39
CA ILE A 58 4.77 -0.11 14.70
C ILE A 58 4.95 -1.42 13.94
N PHE A 59 4.16 -2.43 14.28
CA PHE A 59 4.03 -3.68 13.54
C PHE A 59 2.79 -3.62 12.66
N ARG A 60 2.97 -3.80 11.35
CA ARG A 60 1.88 -3.96 10.37
C ARG A 60 1.81 -5.42 9.98
N PHE A 61 0.74 -6.09 10.37
CA PHE A 61 0.43 -7.46 9.99
C PHE A 61 -0.52 -7.47 8.80
N THR A 62 -0.14 -8.21 7.77
CA THR A 62 -0.92 -8.34 6.55
C THR A 62 -1.85 -9.55 6.64
N ARG A 63 -3.13 -9.35 6.31
CA ARG A 63 -4.16 -10.41 6.31
C ARG A 63 -4.28 -11.17 4.98
N ARG A 64 -3.72 -10.65 3.88
CA ARG A 64 -3.91 -11.19 2.52
C ARG A 64 -2.60 -11.33 1.74
N GLU A 65 -2.47 -12.39 0.96
CA GLU A 65 -1.26 -12.66 0.17
C GLU A 65 -1.01 -11.61 -0.92
N ASP A 66 -2.03 -10.98 -1.49
CA ASP A 66 -1.87 -9.91 -2.49
C ASP A 66 -1.23 -8.63 -1.89
N ILE A 67 -1.36 -8.43 -0.58
CA ILE A 67 -0.70 -7.34 0.14
C ILE A 67 0.76 -7.71 0.51
N LEU A 68 1.12 -9.00 0.52
CA LEU A 68 2.50 -9.43 0.74
C LEU A 68 3.43 -8.92 -0.37
N GLU A 69 2.95 -8.89 -1.62
CA GLU A 69 3.72 -8.32 -2.72
C GLU A 69 4.03 -6.83 -2.51
N GLN A 70 3.09 -6.07 -1.95
CA GLN A 70 3.34 -4.67 -1.57
C GLN A 70 4.33 -4.56 -0.42
N HIS A 71 4.24 -5.41 0.61
CA HIS A 71 5.25 -5.46 1.66
C HIS A 71 6.64 -5.75 1.12
N ILE A 72 6.79 -6.70 0.19
CA ILE A 72 8.09 -7.02 -0.42
C ILE A 72 8.65 -5.82 -1.18
N LYS A 73 7.79 -5.06 -1.89
CA LYS A 73 8.19 -3.80 -2.54
C LYS A 73 8.65 -2.78 -1.51
N GLU A 74 7.88 -2.59 -0.43
CA GLU A 74 8.21 -1.66 0.66
C GLU A 74 9.54 -2.03 1.35
N LEU A 75 9.82 -3.31 1.58
CA LEU A 75 11.09 -3.77 2.18
C LEU A 75 12.32 -3.45 1.33
N GLU A 76 12.18 -3.40 0.00
CA GLU A 76 13.26 -3.01 -0.91
C GLU A 76 13.36 -1.48 -1.05
N LEU A 77 12.22 -0.79 -1.14
CA LEU A 77 12.14 0.63 -1.45
C LEU A 77 12.39 1.54 -0.24
N LEU A 78 11.78 1.24 0.90
CA LEU A 78 11.84 2.11 2.09
C LEU A 78 13.26 2.37 2.61
N PRO A 79 14.19 1.39 2.64
CA PRO A 79 15.57 1.65 3.01
C PRO A 79 16.30 2.59 2.05
N LEU A 80 15.93 2.60 0.77
CA LEU A 80 16.45 3.56 -0.21
C LEU A 80 15.88 4.95 0.05
N LEU A 81 14.56 5.05 0.23
CA LEU A 81 13.87 6.31 0.51
C LEU A 81 14.40 6.97 1.78
N ASN A 82 14.56 6.22 2.86
CA ASN A 82 15.06 6.73 4.14
C ASN A 82 16.49 7.30 4.07
N LYS A 83 17.28 6.96 3.05
CA LYS A 83 18.63 7.52 2.83
C LYS A 83 18.63 8.83 2.06
N HIS A 84 17.58 9.10 1.29
CA HIS A 84 17.54 10.20 0.31
C HIS A 84 16.51 11.27 0.65
N LEU A 85 15.47 10.92 1.40
CA LEU A 85 14.41 11.86 1.76
C LEU A 85 14.78 12.62 3.04
N THR A 86 14.47 13.91 3.05
CA THR A 86 14.53 14.74 4.25
C THR A 86 13.40 14.41 5.23
N LEU A 87 12.22 14.06 4.71
CA LEU A 87 11.11 13.60 5.56
C LEU A 87 11.34 12.17 6.05
N GLN A 88 10.97 11.94 7.31
CA GLN A 88 10.98 10.60 7.88
C GLN A 88 9.96 9.72 7.18
N VAL A 89 10.42 8.57 6.71
CA VAL A 89 9.58 7.50 6.18
C VAL A 89 9.76 6.23 7.01
N PRO A 90 8.80 5.30 7.00
CA PRO A 90 8.98 4.02 7.67
C PRO A 90 10.27 3.36 7.22
N ASN A 91 11.11 2.91 8.16
CA ASN A 91 12.30 2.13 7.85
C ASN A 91 12.17 0.77 8.54
N PRO A 92 11.89 -0.32 7.79
CA PRO A 92 11.70 -1.65 8.36
C PRO A 92 12.93 -2.12 9.13
N VAL A 93 12.73 -2.54 10.38
CA VAL A 93 13.76 -3.11 11.27
C VAL A 93 13.49 -4.58 11.62
N TYR A 94 12.24 -5.03 11.49
CA TYR A 94 11.85 -6.43 11.56
C TYR A 94 10.88 -6.76 10.44
N HIS A 95 10.91 -7.98 9.92
CA HIS A 95 9.96 -8.45 8.93
C HIS A 95 9.83 -9.98 8.94
N GLN A 96 8.66 -10.46 8.52
CA GLN A 96 8.37 -11.86 8.24
C GLN A 96 7.56 -11.93 6.94
N THR A 97 8.15 -12.53 5.91
CA THR A 97 7.56 -12.64 4.56
C THR A 97 7.52 -14.07 4.04
N GLU A 98 8.10 -15.03 4.78
CA GLU A 98 8.21 -16.42 4.36
C GLU A 98 7.00 -17.23 4.81
N THR A 99 6.57 -17.04 6.06
CA THR A 99 5.43 -17.76 6.64
C THR A 99 4.46 -16.82 7.35
N PRO A 100 3.15 -17.11 7.31
CA PRO A 100 2.17 -16.30 8.01
C PRO A 100 2.33 -16.43 9.53
N PRO A 101 1.98 -15.38 10.30
CA PRO A 101 1.46 -14.10 9.82
C PRO A 101 2.58 -13.22 9.25
N TYR A 102 2.35 -12.67 8.07
CA TYR A 102 3.29 -11.78 7.43
C TYR A 102 3.26 -10.42 8.11
N TYR A 103 4.44 -9.85 8.37
CA TYR A 103 4.52 -8.54 8.97
C TYR A 103 5.78 -7.78 8.54
N MET A 104 5.72 -6.47 8.73
CA MET A 104 6.89 -5.62 8.83
C MET A 104 6.74 -4.71 10.04
N ALA A 105 7.86 -4.35 10.66
CA ALA A 105 7.89 -3.43 11.77
C ALA A 105 8.95 -2.35 11.59
N TYR A 106 8.62 -1.13 11.99
CA TYR A 106 9.49 0.03 11.89
C TYR A 106 9.33 0.92 13.12
N ARG A 107 10.32 1.80 13.33
CA ARG A 107 10.27 2.81 14.40
C ARG A 107 9.10 3.76 14.16
N LYS A 108 8.31 3.98 15.19
CA LYS A 108 7.17 4.90 15.16
C LYS A 108 7.65 6.30 14.78
N ILE A 109 7.06 6.85 13.72
CA ILE A 109 7.28 8.24 13.32
C ILE A 109 6.42 9.12 14.22
N PRO A 110 7.01 10.06 14.98
CA PRO A 110 6.26 10.94 15.85
C PRO A 110 5.47 11.96 15.01
N GLY A 111 4.21 12.17 15.39
CA GLY A 111 3.37 13.16 14.73
C GLY A 111 1.89 12.82 14.79
N LYS A 112 1.11 13.62 14.08
CA LYS A 112 -0.31 13.42 13.85
C LYS A 112 -0.58 13.52 12.34
N PRO A 113 -1.61 12.82 11.82
CA PRO A 113 -2.00 12.98 10.43
C PRO A 113 -2.27 14.45 10.10
N LEU A 114 -1.80 14.90 8.95
CA LEU A 114 -2.09 16.22 8.44
C LEU A 114 -3.55 16.26 7.98
N THR A 115 -4.37 17.05 8.65
CA THR A 115 -5.76 17.32 8.27
C THR A 115 -5.82 18.57 7.37
N ARG A 116 -6.92 18.72 6.61
CA ARG A 116 -7.11 19.58 5.40
C ARG A 116 -6.55 21.02 5.37
N ASP A 117 -6.11 21.58 6.49
CA ASP A 117 -5.56 22.94 6.55
C ASP A 117 -4.06 22.92 6.23
N LEU A 118 -3.75 22.91 4.93
CA LEU A 118 -2.39 23.08 4.43
C LEU A 118 -2.01 24.56 4.48
N ASP A 119 -1.14 24.93 5.42
CA ASP A 119 -0.45 26.22 5.39
C ASP A 119 0.67 26.22 4.33
N GLU A 120 1.21 27.41 4.04
CA GLU A 120 2.29 27.60 3.06
C GLU A 120 3.51 26.71 3.38
N LYS A 121 3.83 26.54 4.66
CA LYS A 121 4.95 25.72 5.12
C LYS A 121 4.73 24.23 4.80
N ASN A 122 3.52 23.71 4.99
CA ASN A 122 3.18 22.33 4.65
C ASN A 122 3.22 22.13 3.14
N LEU A 123 2.78 23.11 2.34
CA LEU A 123 2.89 23.06 0.89
C LEU A 123 4.36 23.00 0.45
N GLU A 124 5.21 23.88 0.96
CA GLU A 124 6.65 23.86 0.68
C GLU A 124 7.28 22.51 1.05
N THR A 125 6.91 21.95 2.21
CA THR A 125 7.41 20.66 2.68
C THR A 125 6.98 19.51 1.77
N ILE A 126 5.72 19.50 1.32
CA ILE A 126 5.20 18.50 0.38
C ILE A 126 5.90 18.62 -0.98
N THR A 127 6.04 19.84 -1.50
CA THR A 127 6.75 20.09 -2.76
C THR A 127 8.20 19.61 -2.69
N HIS A 128 8.89 19.90 -1.59
CA HIS A 128 10.25 19.41 -1.37
C HIS A 128 10.31 17.88 -1.35
N PHE A 129 9.43 17.23 -0.58
CA PHE A 129 9.35 15.77 -0.53
C PHE A 129 9.10 15.14 -1.90
N LEU A 130 8.15 15.68 -2.68
CA LEU A 130 7.85 15.16 -4.02
C LEU A 130 9.05 15.33 -4.96
N THR A 131 9.77 16.45 -4.85
CA THR A 131 10.97 16.72 -5.65
C THR A 131 12.08 15.72 -5.32
N GLU A 132 12.33 15.49 -4.02
CA GLU A 132 13.30 14.48 -3.58
C GLU A 132 12.90 13.09 -4.08
N LEU A 133 11.65 12.67 -3.84
CA LEU A 133 11.13 11.36 -4.25
C LEU A 133 11.31 11.11 -5.74
N GLN A 134 10.97 12.09 -6.58
CA GLN A 134 11.07 11.98 -8.03
C GLN A 134 12.52 11.98 -8.53
N SER A 135 13.46 12.49 -7.75
CA SER A 135 14.89 12.52 -8.08
C SER A 135 15.63 11.20 -7.79
N ILE A 136 15.04 10.31 -6.99
CA ILE A 136 15.68 9.07 -6.54
C ILE A 136 15.85 8.09 -7.72
N ASP A 137 17.11 7.71 -7.96
CA ASP A 137 17.42 6.62 -8.87
C ASP A 137 17.05 5.27 -8.23
N HIS A 138 16.11 4.58 -8.87
CA HIS A 138 15.61 3.27 -8.46
C HIS A 138 15.94 2.19 -9.51
N ALA A 139 16.90 2.46 -10.41
CA ALA A 139 17.31 1.51 -11.44
C ALA A 139 17.94 0.22 -10.87
N GLY A 140 18.37 0.23 -9.61
CA GLY A 140 18.85 -0.96 -8.90
C GLY A 140 17.77 -1.83 -8.28
N LEU A 141 16.53 -1.34 -8.14
CA LEU A 141 15.45 -2.06 -7.45
C LEU A 141 14.80 -3.08 -8.41
N ARG A 142 14.61 -4.31 -7.92
CA ARG A 142 14.12 -5.46 -8.71
C ARG A 142 12.63 -5.69 -8.56
N LYS A 143 12.05 -5.40 -7.40
CA LYS A 143 10.62 -5.65 -7.09
C LYS A 143 9.73 -4.46 -7.45
N ILE A 144 10.33 -3.31 -7.77
CA ILE A 144 9.60 -2.11 -8.15
C ILE A 144 9.29 -2.14 -9.65
N PRO A 145 8.00 -2.17 -10.04
CA PRO A 145 7.62 -2.17 -11.44
C PRO A 145 8.04 -0.86 -12.10
N ARG A 146 8.44 -0.95 -13.37
CA ARG A 146 8.80 0.21 -14.18
C ARG A 146 7.77 0.38 -15.27
N TYR A 147 7.11 1.52 -15.25
CA TYR A 147 6.16 1.88 -16.27
C TYR A 147 6.87 2.69 -17.34
N ILE A 148 6.66 2.29 -18.59
CA ILE A 148 6.92 3.15 -19.74
C ILE A 148 5.61 3.82 -20.15
N PRO A 149 5.65 4.99 -20.80
CA PRO A 149 4.45 5.72 -21.20
C PRO A 149 3.40 4.87 -21.93
N GLU A 150 3.84 3.98 -22.82
CA GLU A 150 2.99 3.08 -23.60
C GLU A 150 2.28 2.05 -22.71
N ALA A 151 3.00 1.47 -21.75
CA ALA A 151 2.43 0.49 -20.82
C ALA A 151 1.39 1.15 -19.90
N TRP A 152 1.67 2.37 -19.42
CA TRP A 152 0.70 3.15 -18.64
C TRP A 152 -0.56 3.45 -19.47
N LYS A 153 -0.39 3.88 -20.72
CA LYS A 153 -1.51 4.15 -21.62
C LYS A 153 -2.37 2.91 -21.87
N GLN A 154 -1.73 1.75 -22.01
CA GLN A 154 -2.39 0.46 -22.17
C GLN A 154 -3.21 0.07 -20.92
N GLU A 155 -2.68 0.22 -19.71
CA GLU A 155 -3.44 -0.07 -18.47
C GLU A 155 -4.71 0.79 -18.37
N TYR A 156 -4.64 2.07 -18.73
CA TYR A 156 -5.80 2.95 -18.72
C TYR A 156 -6.81 2.62 -19.83
N HIS A 157 -6.34 2.10 -20.96
CA HIS A 157 -7.22 1.57 -21.99
C HIS A 157 -7.99 0.33 -21.50
N GLU A 158 -7.32 -0.59 -20.80
CA GLU A 158 -7.96 -1.77 -20.21
C GLU A 158 -8.95 -1.40 -19.10
N LEU A 159 -8.59 -0.40 -18.27
CA LEU A 159 -9.50 0.17 -17.28
C LEU A 159 -10.75 0.75 -17.96
N TYR A 160 -10.58 1.51 -19.04
CA TYR A 160 -11.70 2.07 -19.80
C TYR A 160 -12.63 0.98 -20.32
N GLN A 161 -12.09 -0.07 -20.95
CA GLN A 161 -12.86 -1.23 -21.42
C GLN A 161 -13.62 -1.92 -20.28
N ARG A 162 -13.02 -1.99 -19.08
CA ARG A 162 -13.69 -2.56 -17.91
C ARG A 162 -14.84 -1.68 -17.43
N ILE A 163 -14.64 -0.36 -17.35
CA ILE A 163 -15.68 0.61 -17.00
C ILE A 163 -16.85 0.54 -17.98
N THR A 164 -16.58 0.48 -19.30
CA THR A 164 -17.65 0.40 -20.30
C THR A 164 -18.46 -0.89 -20.20
N ARG A 165 -17.82 -2.02 -19.85
CA ARG A 165 -18.51 -3.30 -19.67
C ARG A 165 -19.30 -3.37 -18.36
N GLU A 166 -18.73 -2.88 -17.26
CA GLU A 166 -19.22 -3.19 -15.91
C GLU A 166 -19.99 -2.03 -15.28
N ALA A 167 -19.63 -0.78 -15.59
CA ALA A 167 -20.25 0.40 -14.99
C ALA A 167 -21.28 1.06 -15.90
N TYR A 168 -21.02 1.18 -17.21
CA TYR A 168 -21.91 1.92 -18.13
C TYR A 168 -23.37 1.47 -18.10
N PRO A 169 -23.71 0.16 -18.02
CA PRO A 169 -25.10 -0.27 -17.95
C PRO A 169 -25.90 0.36 -16.81
N SER A 170 -25.22 0.83 -15.75
CA SER A 170 -25.82 1.44 -14.56
C SER A 170 -25.66 2.96 -14.51
N LEU A 171 -25.03 3.59 -15.50
CA LEU A 171 -24.75 5.03 -15.52
C LEU A 171 -25.69 5.76 -16.49
N GLU A 172 -26.03 7.00 -16.15
CA GLU A 172 -26.73 7.90 -17.08
C GLU A 172 -25.90 8.15 -18.33
N THR A 173 -26.56 8.28 -19.49
CA THR A 173 -25.90 8.54 -20.77
C THR A 173 -25.05 9.81 -20.76
N SER A 174 -25.45 10.83 -20.00
CA SER A 174 -24.69 12.08 -19.84
C SER A 174 -23.32 11.85 -19.17
N ILE A 175 -23.26 10.93 -18.20
CA ILE A 175 -22.04 10.55 -17.49
C ILE A 175 -21.19 9.63 -18.37
N GLN A 176 -21.80 8.68 -19.08
CA GLN A 176 -21.09 7.85 -20.05
C GLN A 176 -20.38 8.71 -21.09
N ALA A 177 -21.07 9.70 -21.66
CA ALA A 177 -20.50 10.62 -22.65
C ALA A 177 -19.30 11.41 -22.11
N LYS A 178 -19.37 11.88 -20.86
CA LYS A 178 -18.24 12.55 -20.20
C LYS A 178 -17.05 11.63 -20.02
N ILE A 179 -17.27 10.41 -19.50
CA ILE A 179 -16.20 9.42 -19.32
C ILE A 179 -15.54 9.10 -20.66
N THR A 180 -16.33 8.80 -21.70
CA THR A 180 -15.82 8.56 -23.06
C THR A 180 -14.97 9.71 -23.55
N HIS A 181 -15.42 10.95 -23.36
CA HIS A 181 -14.67 12.13 -23.77
C HIS A 181 -13.31 12.24 -23.07
N GLU A 182 -13.26 12.08 -21.74
CA GLU A 182 -12.02 12.14 -20.97
C GLU A 182 -11.03 11.04 -21.37
N PHE A 183 -11.51 9.80 -21.57
CA PHE A 183 -10.65 8.69 -22.00
C PHE A 183 -10.17 8.85 -23.44
N ASN A 184 -10.98 9.39 -24.35
CA ASN A 184 -10.54 9.70 -25.71
C ASN A 184 -9.45 10.77 -25.70
N ASN A 185 -9.65 11.86 -24.96
CA ASN A 185 -8.64 12.92 -24.82
C ASN A 185 -7.32 12.36 -24.25
N PHE A 186 -7.40 11.53 -23.20
CA PHE A 186 -6.23 10.86 -22.63
C PHE A 186 -5.54 9.93 -23.65
N HIS A 187 -6.31 9.18 -24.45
CA HIS A 187 -5.79 8.26 -25.45
C HIS A 187 -5.18 8.97 -26.66
N GLU A 188 -5.64 10.17 -27.00
CA GLU A 188 -5.03 10.98 -28.07
C GLU A 188 -3.78 11.72 -27.61
N THR A 189 -3.61 11.89 -26.28
CA THR A 189 -2.46 12.57 -25.71
C THR A 189 -1.16 11.78 -25.95
N GLU A 190 -0.14 12.46 -26.46
CA GLU A 190 1.21 11.93 -26.59
C GLU A 190 1.95 12.10 -25.25
N PHE A 191 2.39 10.99 -24.65
CA PHE A 191 3.09 11.02 -23.37
C PHE A 191 4.59 11.16 -23.56
N LYS A 192 5.11 12.29 -23.10
CA LYS A 192 6.54 12.59 -23.04
C LYS A 192 6.95 12.85 -21.60
N PHE A 193 7.22 11.78 -20.86
CA PHE A 193 7.75 11.88 -19.51
C PHE A 193 8.84 10.84 -19.27
N LYS A 194 9.77 11.17 -18.37
CA LYS A 194 10.72 10.22 -17.82
C LYS A 194 10.06 9.58 -16.58
N PRO A 195 9.94 8.25 -16.51
CA PRO A 195 9.38 7.60 -15.33
C PRO A 195 10.20 7.92 -14.07
N THR A 196 9.51 8.26 -12.99
CA THR A 196 10.07 8.52 -11.66
C THR A 196 9.26 7.77 -10.61
N LEU A 197 9.75 7.73 -9.38
CA LEU A 197 8.93 7.27 -8.26
C LEU A 197 7.79 8.26 -8.01
N CYS A 198 6.60 7.72 -7.78
CA CYS A 198 5.39 8.45 -7.43
C CYS A 198 4.82 7.89 -6.12
N HIS A 199 4.09 8.72 -5.37
CA HIS A 199 3.28 8.30 -4.20
C HIS A 199 1.93 7.75 -4.66
#